data_AF-A0A952RQM4-F1
#
_entry.id   AF-A0A952RQM4-F1
#
_cell.length_a   1.000
_cell.length_b   1.000
_cell.length_c   1.000
_cell.angle_alpha   90.00
_cell.angle_beta   90.00
_cell.angle_gamma   90.00
#
_symmetry.space_group_name_H-M   'P 1'
#
loop_
_entity.id
_entity.type
_entity.pdbx_description
1 polymer ?
#
loop_
_entity_poly.entity_id
_entity_poly.type
_entity_poly.pdbx_seq_one_letter_code
_entity_poly.pdbx_strand_id
1 'polypeptide(L)'
;MPRDEAIDPFAQLERCHRRLEEACAALGEAVDAHDLETVADVAAFFARQIKRHEDDEDRSLFPRLQGRPELAADLARLTDEHVEHGKLQVRLDDAVAGRLDPSADLWKELGAVADALIRAYRAHIDVEETRIFPAARATLGPTDLAAIRTEMDARRGRT
;
A
#
# COMPACT_ATOMS: atom_id res chain seq x y z
N MET A 1 4.43 11.36 -30.20
CA MET A 1 3.71 11.71 -28.96
C MET A 1 4.53 11.20 -27.79
N PRO A 2 5.24 12.05 -27.02
CA PRO A 2 5.94 11.59 -25.82
C PRO A 2 5.73 12.50 -24.59
N ARG A 3 4.58 13.19 -24.47
CA ARG A 3 4.35 14.18 -23.40
C ARG A 3 3.46 13.69 -22.26
N ASP A 4 2.75 12.56 -22.44
CA ASP A 4 1.74 12.08 -21.48
C ASP A 4 2.30 11.13 -20.40
N GLU A 5 3.38 10.40 -20.69
CA GLU A 5 3.98 9.42 -19.74
C GLU A 5 4.66 10.09 -18.53
N ALA A 6 5.05 11.36 -18.66
CA ALA A 6 5.68 12.12 -17.58
C ALA A 6 4.69 12.58 -16.48
N ILE A 7 3.38 12.57 -16.78
CA ILE A 7 2.32 13.12 -15.91
C ILE A 7 1.51 12.01 -15.24
N ASP A 8 1.57 10.76 -15.72
CA ASP A 8 0.76 9.67 -15.17
C ASP A 8 1.11 9.37 -13.69
N PRO A 9 0.25 9.72 -12.71
CA PRO A 9 0.50 9.40 -11.30
C PRO A 9 0.42 7.89 -11.01
N PHE A 10 -0.34 7.14 -11.81
CA PHE A 10 -0.55 5.70 -11.62
C PHE A 10 0.72 4.91 -11.86
N ALA A 11 1.58 5.35 -12.79
CA ALA A 11 2.88 4.72 -13.00
C ALA A 11 3.75 4.73 -11.73
N GLN A 12 3.57 5.72 -10.84
CA GLN A 12 4.26 5.74 -9.55
C GLN A 12 3.61 4.79 -8.53
N LEU A 13 2.29 4.69 -8.51
CA LEU A 13 1.55 3.77 -7.64
C LEU A 13 1.85 2.31 -8.02
N GLU A 14 1.79 1.96 -9.30
CA GLU A 14 2.14 0.63 -9.83
C GLU A 14 3.62 0.26 -9.55
N ARG A 15 4.54 1.25 -9.58
CA ARG A 15 5.93 1.02 -9.14
C ARG A 15 6.01 0.73 -7.64
N CYS A 16 5.12 1.31 -6.84
CA CYS A 16 5.03 1.01 -5.41
C CYS A 16 4.47 -0.40 -5.21
N HIS A 17 3.44 -0.81 -5.95
CA HIS A 17 2.88 -2.17 -5.91
C HIS A 17 3.93 -3.24 -6.18
N ARG A 18 4.72 -3.11 -7.25
CA ARG A 18 5.78 -4.09 -7.52
C ARG A 18 6.77 -4.24 -6.37
N ARG A 19 7.14 -3.12 -5.73
CA ARG A 19 8.04 -3.14 -4.56
C ARG A 19 7.36 -3.69 -3.31
N LEU A 20 6.05 -3.48 -3.18
CA LEU A 20 5.24 -4.07 -2.12
C LEU A 20 5.17 -5.59 -2.27
N GLU A 21 4.94 -6.10 -3.48
CA GLU A 21 4.96 -7.53 -3.78
C GLU A 21 6.32 -8.17 -3.47
N GLU A 22 7.42 -7.52 -3.89
CA GLU A 22 8.79 -7.94 -3.56
C GLU A 22 9.02 -7.99 -2.04
N ALA A 23 8.57 -6.96 -1.31
CA ALA A 23 8.69 -6.90 0.15
C ALA A 23 7.81 -7.95 0.86
N CYS A 24 6.61 -8.24 0.33
CA CYS A 24 5.75 -9.32 0.81
C CYS A 24 6.40 -10.69 0.64
N ALA A 25 7.04 -10.95 -0.51
CA ALA A 25 7.79 -12.18 -0.73
C ALA A 25 8.97 -12.30 0.25
N ALA A 26 9.77 -11.23 0.38
CA ALA A 26 10.89 -11.19 1.32
C ALA A 26 10.44 -11.39 2.79
N LEU A 27 9.29 -10.83 3.17
CA LEU A 27 8.73 -11.02 4.51
C LEU A 27 8.41 -12.49 4.79
N GLY A 28 7.75 -13.18 3.86
CA GLY A 28 7.44 -14.60 4.00
C GLY A 28 8.70 -15.46 4.14
N GLU A 29 9.68 -15.25 3.25
CA GLU A 29 10.96 -15.97 3.28
C GLU A 29 11.74 -15.71 4.57
N ALA A 30 11.79 -14.46 5.04
CA ALA A 30 12.49 -14.09 6.27
C ALA A 30 11.83 -14.70 7.51
N VAL A 31 10.50 -14.78 7.54
CA VAL A 31 9.78 -15.44 8.63
C VAL A 31 10.07 -16.94 8.64
N ASP A 32 10.05 -17.62 7.49
CA ASP A 32 10.38 -19.05 7.41
C ASP A 32 11.84 -19.36 7.79
N ALA A 33 12.76 -18.44 7.45
CA ALA A 33 14.18 -18.56 7.76
C ALA A 33 14.54 -18.12 9.20
N HIS A 34 13.58 -17.62 9.97
CA HIS A 34 13.80 -17.01 11.28
C HIS A 34 14.81 -15.82 11.23
N ASP A 35 14.75 -15.01 10.17
CA ASP A 35 15.59 -13.83 9.96
C ASP A 35 14.88 -12.55 10.43
N LEU A 36 15.14 -12.16 11.68
CA LEU A 36 14.49 -10.99 12.28
C LEU A 36 14.99 -9.66 11.70
N GLU A 37 16.21 -9.62 11.17
CA GLU A 37 16.78 -8.40 10.58
C GLU A 37 16.03 -8.03 9.30
N THR A 38 15.84 -9.01 8.40
CA THR A 38 15.06 -8.79 7.17
C THR A 38 13.59 -8.48 7.49
N VAL A 39 12.98 -9.14 8.48
CA VAL A 39 11.61 -8.81 8.92
C VAL A 39 11.52 -7.34 9.38
N ALA A 40 12.50 -6.86 10.16
CA ALA A 40 12.54 -5.49 10.64
C ALA A 40 12.72 -4.47 9.50
N ASP A 41 13.55 -4.78 8.50
CA ASP A 41 13.74 -3.94 7.32
C ASP A 41 12.46 -3.83 6.48
N VAL A 42 11.74 -4.94 6.28
CA VAL A 42 10.45 -4.92 5.59
C VAL A 42 9.41 -4.14 6.38
N ALA A 43 9.33 -4.33 7.71
CA ALA A 43 8.42 -3.55 8.56
C ALA A 43 8.69 -2.03 8.44
N ALA A 44 9.96 -1.63 8.43
CA ALA A 44 10.35 -0.24 8.25
C ALA A 44 10.01 0.29 6.84
N PHE A 45 10.10 -0.54 5.81
CA PHE A 45 9.65 -0.21 4.46
C PHE A 45 8.13 0.02 4.40
N PHE A 46 7.32 -0.88 4.98
CA PHE A 46 5.86 -0.72 5.04
C PHE A 46 5.46 0.57 5.76
N ALA A 47 6.00 0.80 6.97
CA ALA A 47 5.69 1.97 7.79
C ALA A 47 5.96 3.32 7.09
N ARG A 48 6.87 3.38 6.11
CA ARG A 48 7.24 4.62 5.40
C ARG A 48 6.67 4.70 3.99
N GLN A 49 6.91 3.65 3.20
CA GLN A 49 6.68 3.69 1.76
C GLN A 49 5.23 3.34 1.44
N ILE A 50 4.71 2.28 2.06
CA ILE A 50 3.34 1.82 1.83
C ILE A 50 2.35 2.75 2.49
N LYS A 51 2.61 3.19 3.72
CA LYS A 51 1.77 4.19 4.37
C LYS A 51 1.58 5.46 3.53
N ARG A 52 2.65 5.96 2.91
CA ARG A 52 2.58 7.14 2.05
C ARG A 52 1.86 6.87 0.73
N HIS A 53 1.90 5.65 0.22
CA HIS A 53 1.17 5.25 -0.97
C HIS A 53 -0.33 5.21 -0.71
N GLU A 54 -0.77 4.59 0.40
CA GLU A 54 -2.16 4.62 0.85
C GLU A 54 -2.63 6.08 1.10
N ASP A 55 -1.76 6.94 1.67
CA ASP A 55 -2.05 8.37 1.81
C ASP A 55 -2.20 9.10 0.47
N ASP A 56 -1.55 8.65 -0.61
CA ASP A 56 -1.74 9.19 -1.96
C ASP A 56 -3.10 8.77 -2.51
N GLU A 57 -3.50 7.52 -2.31
CA GLU A 57 -4.84 7.07 -2.68
C GLU A 57 -5.94 7.81 -1.92
N ASP A 58 -5.91 7.73 -0.59
CA ASP A 58 -6.97 8.23 0.29
C ASP A 58 -7.17 9.75 0.16
N ARG A 59 -6.07 10.49 -0.02
CA ARG A 59 -6.09 11.95 0.05
C ARG A 59 -6.03 12.62 -1.33
N SER A 60 -5.65 11.90 -2.38
CA SER A 60 -5.59 12.46 -3.74
C SER A 60 -6.48 11.70 -4.73
N LEU A 61 -6.32 10.39 -4.86
CA LEU A 61 -7.00 9.63 -5.90
C LEU A 61 -8.48 9.40 -5.59
N PHE A 62 -8.79 8.73 -4.48
CA PHE A 62 -10.14 8.30 -4.13
C PHE A 62 -11.14 9.47 -4.06
N PRO A 63 -10.81 10.66 -3.51
CA PRO A 63 -11.72 11.80 -3.51
C PRO A 63 -12.20 12.22 -4.90
N ARG A 64 -11.36 12.06 -5.94
CA ARG A 64 -11.71 12.40 -7.33
C ARG A 64 -12.60 11.35 -8.00
N LEU A 65 -12.76 10.19 -7.37
CA LEU A 65 -13.58 9.09 -7.85
C LEU A 65 -14.92 8.94 -7.09
N GLN A 66 -15.14 9.69 -5.99
CA GLN A 66 -16.36 9.59 -5.16
C GLN A 66 -17.68 9.85 -5.91
N GLY A 67 -17.64 10.56 -7.05
CA GLY A 67 -18.80 10.80 -7.91
C GLY A 67 -19.18 9.64 -8.84
N ARG A 68 -18.57 8.46 -8.67
CA ARG A 68 -18.72 7.29 -9.55
C ARG A 68 -19.45 6.15 -8.81
N PRO A 69 -20.78 6.01 -8.96
CA PRO A 69 -21.56 4.98 -8.28
C PRO A 69 -21.04 3.56 -8.51
N GLU A 70 -20.49 3.29 -9.70
CA GLU A 70 -19.91 2.01 -10.09
C GLU A 70 -18.63 1.65 -9.33
N LEU A 71 -17.95 2.62 -8.72
CA LEU A 71 -16.74 2.43 -7.91
C LEU A 71 -17.02 2.55 -6.40
N ALA A 72 -18.20 2.98 -5.99
CA ALA A 72 -18.47 3.33 -4.59
C ALA A 72 -18.19 2.18 -3.60
N ALA A 73 -18.56 0.95 -3.98
CA ALA A 73 -18.30 -0.23 -3.15
C ALA A 73 -16.80 -0.57 -3.09
N ASP A 74 -16.10 -0.49 -4.22
CA ASP A 74 -14.66 -0.76 -4.29
C ASP A 74 -13.87 0.29 -3.49
N LEU A 75 -14.20 1.58 -3.61
CA LEU A 75 -13.56 2.67 -2.84
C LEU A 75 -13.79 2.53 -1.33
N ALA A 76 -15.02 2.23 -0.91
CA ALA A 76 -15.30 2.01 0.51
C ALA A 76 -14.50 0.81 1.06
N ARG A 77 -14.45 -0.28 0.30
CA ARG A 77 -13.67 -1.47 0.66
C ARG A 77 -12.19 -1.17 0.80
N LEU A 78 -11.59 -0.45 -0.15
CA LEU A 78 -10.16 -0.10 -0.13
C LEU A 78 -9.81 0.81 1.05
N THR A 79 -10.65 1.80 1.36
CA THR A 79 -10.47 2.65 2.55
C THR A 79 -10.54 1.84 3.85
N ASP A 80 -11.46 0.88 3.95
CA ASP A 80 -11.52 -0.03 5.10
C ASP A 80 -10.29 -0.94 5.16
N GLU A 81 -9.81 -1.44 4.02
CA GLU A 81 -8.58 -2.23 3.93
C GLU A 81 -7.35 -1.45 4.42
N HIS A 82 -7.19 -0.17 4.08
CA HIS A 82 -6.10 0.68 4.60
C HIS A 82 -6.10 0.78 6.13
N VAL A 83 -7.29 0.82 6.75
CA VAL A 83 -7.42 0.81 8.21
C VAL A 83 -6.94 -0.52 8.79
N GLU A 84 -7.31 -1.65 8.16
CA GLU A 84 -6.86 -2.97 8.57
C GLU A 84 -5.35 -3.19 8.33
N HIS A 85 -4.79 -2.70 7.23
CA HIS A 85 -3.35 -2.70 6.97
C HIS A 85 -2.59 -1.97 8.08
N GLY A 86 -3.09 -0.80 8.51
CA GLY A 86 -2.52 -0.07 9.65
C GLY A 86 -2.50 -0.87 10.96
N LYS A 87 -3.55 -1.65 11.23
CA LYS A 87 -3.60 -2.53 12.42
C LYS A 87 -2.61 -3.69 12.31
N LEU A 88 -2.50 -4.30 11.13
CA LEU A 88 -1.53 -5.36 10.87
C LEU A 88 -0.08 -4.85 10.96
N GLN A 89 0.19 -3.64 10.47
CA GLN A 89 1.49 -2.98 10.60
C GLN A 89 1.87 -2.77 12.07
N VAL A 90 0.94 -2.31 12.92
CA VAL A 90 1.19 -2.17 14.36
C VAL A 90 1.55 -3.51 15.00
N ARG A 91 0.84 -4.59 14.64
CA ARG A 91 1.18 -5.93 15.15
C ARG A 91 2.57 -6.39 14.71
N LEU A 92 2.93 -6.14 13.46
CA LEU A 92 4.26 -6.44 12.93
C LEU A 92 5.34 -5.65 13.70
N ASP A 93 5.15 -4.34 13.87
CA ASP A 93 6.07 -3.48 14.60
C ASP A 93 6.22 -3.87 16.08
N ASP A 94 5.12 -4.28 16.73
CA ASP A 94 5.16 -4.76 18.12
C ASP A 94 5.90 -6.09 18.23
N ALA A 95 5.72 -7.01 17.28
CA ALA A 95 6.48 -8.25 17.23
C ALA A 95 7.98 -7.98 17.05
N VAL A 96 8.36 -7.14 16.07
CA VAL A 96 9.77 -6.75 15.82
C VAL A 96 10.40 -6.05 17.02
N ALA A 97 9.64 -5.19 17.71
CA ALA A 97 10.11 -4.47 18.89
C ALA A 97 10.14 -5.32 20.18
N GLY A 98 9.73 -6.59 20.13
CA GLY A 98 9.65 -7.47 21.29
C GLY A 98 8.58 -7.04 22.31
N ARG A 99 7.51 -6.37 21.85
CA ARG A 99 6.39 -5.88 22.67
C ARG A 99 5.21 -6.86 22.76
N LEU A 100 5.46 -8.13 22.49
CA LEU A 100 4.48 -9.20 22.64
C LEU A 100 4.27 -9.56 24.12
N ASP A 101 3.17 -10.26 24.40
CA ASP A 101 2.99 -10.91 25.69
C ASP A 101 4.16 -11.87 25.97
N PRO A 102 4.71 -11.94 27.20
CA PRO A 102 5.84 -12.82 27.53
C PRO A 102 5.62 -14.31 27.23
N SER A 103 4.36 -14.76 27.13
CA SER A 103 4.00 -16.14 26.78
C SER A 103 3.81 -16.37 25.28
N ALA A 104 3.85 -15.31 24.47
CA ALA A 104 3.69 -15.41 23.03
C ALA A 104 4.95 -15.97 22.36
N ASP A 105 4.74 -16.79 21.33
CA ASP A 105 5.81 -17.23 20.43
C ASP A 105 5.98 -16.18 19.33
N LEU A 106 7.17 -15.56 19.27
CA LEU A 106 7.51 -14.52 18.31
C LEU A 106 7.32 -14.99 16.87
N TRP A 107 7.86 -16.15 16.51
CA TRP A 107 7.82 -16.64 15.13
C TRP A 107 6.43 -17.07 14.71
N LYS A 108 5.63 -17.56 15.66
CA LYS A 108 4.20 -17.81 15.42
C LYS A 108 3.42 -16.52 15.15
N GLU A 109 3.66 -15.45 15.91
CA GLU A 109 3.01 -14.16 15.68
C GLU A 109 3.47 -13.52 14.37
N LEU A 110 4.78 -13.52 14.10
CA LEU A 110 5.36 -13.04 12.85
C LEU A 110 4.82 -13.80 11.64
N GLY A 111 4.71 -15.13 11.73
CA GLY A 111 4.04 -15.96 10.74
C GLY A 111 2.60 -15.53 10.50
N ALA A 112 1.81 -15.41 11.56
CA ALA A 112 0.39 -15.05 11.44
C ALA A 112 0.17 -13.65 10.84
N VAL A 113 0.97 -12.65 11.23
CA VAL A 113 0.84 -11.28 10.72
C VAL A 113 1.38 -11.14 9.30
N ALA A 114 2.50 -11.80 8.96
CA ALA A 114 3.05 -11.82 7.61
C ALA A 114 2.05 -12.42 6.63
N ASP A 115 1.49 -13.58 6.96
CA ASP A 115 0.44 -14.25 6.19
C ASP A 115 -0.77 -13.36 5.94
N ALA A 116 -1.21 -12.62 6.97
CA ALA A 116 -2.33 -11.70 6.86
C ALA A 116 -2.01 -10.51 5.93
N LEU A 117 -0.83 -9.89 6.09
CA LEU A 117 -0.37 -8.78 5.24
C LEU A 117 -0.21 -9.18 3.78
N ILE A 118 0.44 -10.32 3.51
CA ILE A 118 0.66 -10.83 2.15
C ILE A 118 -0.68 -11.08 1.44
N ARG A 119 -1.65 -11.70 2.13
CA ARG A 119 -2.98 -11.93 1.57
C ARG A 119 -3.75 -10.61 1.36
N ALA A 120 -3.68 -9.69 2.33
CA ALA A 120 -4.37 -8.41 2.26
C ALA A 120 -3.87 -7.57 1.08
N TYR A 121 -2.55 -7.35 0.99
CA TYR A 121 -1.98 -6.54 -0.09
C TYR A 121 -2.16 -7.15 -1.47
N ARG A 122 -2.12 -8.48 -1.61
CA ARG A 122 -2.42 -9.12 -2.90
C ARG A 122 -3.86 -8.85 -3.36
N ALA A 123 -4.84 -8.95 -2.46
CA ALA A 123 -6.24 -8.70 -2.77
C ALA A 123 -6.53 -7.21 -3.01
N HIS A 124 -5.81 -6.35 -2.31
CA HIS A 124 -5.86 -4.90 -2.44
C HIS A 124 -5.37 -4.46 -3.83
N ILE A 125 -4.13 -4.82 -4.17
CA ILE A 125 -3.48 -4.49 -5.46
C ILE A 125 -4.33 -4.97 -6.64
N ASP A 126 -4.90 -6.18 -6.57
CA ASP A 126 -5.74 -6.72 -7.63
C ASP A 126 -6.93 -5.81 -7.94
N VAL A 127 -7.62 -5.29 -6.91
CA VAL A 127 -8.74 -4.38 -7.14
C VAL A 127 -8.29 -3.03 -7.63
N GLU A 128 -7.21 -2.48 -7.09
CA GLU A 128 -6.72 -1.20 -7.57
C GLU A 128 -6.31 -1.25 -9.05
N GLU A 129 -5.51 -2.24 -9.44
CA GLU A 129 -4.98 -2.34 -10.80
C GLU A 129 -6.01 -2.81 -11.84
N THR A 130 -6.99 -3.64 -11.44
CA THR A 130 -7.99 -4.15 -12.39
C THR A 130 -9.27 -3.32 -12.43
N ARG A 131 -9.55 -2.51 -11.40
CA ARG A 131 -10.80 -1.74 -11.27
C ARG A 131 -10.55 -0.25 -11.16
N ILE A 132 -9.79 0.18 -10.16
CA ILE A 132 -9.68 1.60 -9.81
C ILE A 132 -8.83 2.37 -10.82
N PHE A 133 -7.59 1.94 -11.06
CA PHE A 133 -6.67 2.65 -11.96
C PHE A 133 -7.20 2.69 -13.40
N PRO A 134 -7.78 1.61 -13.97
CA PRO A 134 -8.42 1.69 -15.29
C PRO A 134 -9.57 2.69 -15.33
N ALA A 135 -10.46 2.68 -14.32
CA ALA A 135 -11.57 3.62 -14.26
C ALA A 135 -11.09 5.07 -14.10
N ALA A 136 -10.07 5.30 -13.26
CA ALA A 136 -9.47 6.60 -13.06
C ALA A 136 -8.82 7.13 -14.34
N ARG A 137 -8.04 6.31 -15.06
CA ARG A 137 -7.47 6.67 -16.37
C ARG A 137 -8.53 6.99 -17.42
N ALA A 138 -9.67 6.29 -17.39
CA ALA A 138 -10.76 6.53 -18.32
C ALA A 138 -11.56 7.82 -18.04
N THR A 139 -11.46 8.37 -16.83
CA THR A 139 -12.38 9.42 -16.36
C THR A 139 -11.71 10.71 -15.92
N LEU A 140 -10.47 10.66 -15.44
CA LEU A 140 -9.73 11.83 -14.96
C LEU A 140 -9.06 12.57 -16.12
N GLY A 141 -9.22 13.89 -16.13
CA GLY A 141 -8.62 14.74 -17.15
C GLY A 141 -7.16 15.11 -16.83
N PRO A 142 -6.42 15.70 -17.78
CA PRO A 142 -5.02 16.11 -17.56
C PRO A 142 -4.82 17.03 -16.34
N THR A 143 -5.80 17.90 -16.04
CA THR A 143 -5.77 18.78 -14.86
C THR A 143 -5.80 17.98 -13.56
N ASP A 144 -6.65 16.95 -13.48
CA ASP A 144 -6.75 16.10 -12.28
C ASP A 144 -5.46 15.30 -12.08
N LEU A 145 -4.93 14.71 -13.15
CA LEU A 145 -3.69 13.93 -13.11
C LEU A 145 -2.49 14.78 -12.68
N ALA A 146 -2.37 16.01 -13.20
CA ALA A 146 -1.33 16.94 -12.78
C ALA A 146 -1.46 17.35 -11.30
N ALA A 147 -2.69 17.58 -10.82
CA ALA A 147 -2.95 17.91 -9.43
C ALA A 147 -2.60 16.74 -8.48
N ILE A 148 -3.06 15.52 -8.79
CA ILE A 148 -2.69 14.31 -8.05
C ILE A 148 -1.18 14.17 -7.99
N ARG A 149 -0.49 14.28 -9.13
CA ARG A 149 0.97 14.17 -9.18
C ARG A 149 1.66 15.21 -8.29
N THR A 150 1.20 16.45 -8.31
CA THR A 150 1.74 17.53 -7.48
C THR A 150 1.55 17.25 -5.99
N GLU A 151 0.37 16.77 -5.61
CA GLU A 151 0.07 16.37 -4.22
C GLU A 151 0.97 15.21 -3.77
N MET A 152 1.18 14.20 -4.62
CA MET A 152 2.08 13.07 -4.36
C MET A 152 3.53 13.52 -4.20
N ASP A 153 4.02 14.42 -5.06
CA ASP A 153 5.38 14.95 -4.99
C ASP A 153 5.57 15.83 -3.74
N ALA A 154 4.57 16.62 -3.35
CA ALA A 154 4.57 17.41 -2.13
C ALA A 154 4.68 16.53 -0.87
N ARG A 155 3.98 15.38 -0.80
CA ARG A 155 4.14 14.40 0.30
C ARG A 155 5.54 13.79 0.38
N ARG A 156 6.36 13.98 -0.66
CA ARG A 156 7.74 13.51 -0.75
C ARG A 156 8.76 14.66 -0.64
N GLY A 157 8.32 15.88 -0.35
CA GLY A 157 9.17 17.06 -0.25
C GLY A 157 9.79 17.49 -1.59
N ARG A 158 9.17 17.12 -2.71
CA ARG A 158 9.60 17.53 -4.05
C ARG A 158 8.70 18.67 -4.51
N THR A 159 9.30 19.79 -4.92
CA THR A 159 8.63 20.99 -5.44
C THR A 159 9.20 21.35 -6.79
#